data_AF-A0A1Y1NCR4-F1
#
_entry.id   AF-A0A1Y1NCR4-F1
#
_cell.length_a   1.000
_cell.length_b   1.000
_cell.length_c   1.000
_cell.angle_alpha   90.00
_cell.angle_beta   90.00
_cell.angle_gamma   90.00
#
_symmetry.space_group_name_H-M   'P 1'
#
loop_
_entity.id
_entity.type
_entity.pdbx_description
1 polymer ?
#
loop_
_entity_poly.entity_id
_entity_poly.type
_entity_poly.pdbx_seq_one_letter_code
_entity_poly.pdbx_strand_id
1 'polypeptide(L)'
;TNHPGRLFIPSEPGRCPARFHLLLLDRFPTYASPTMAQDMPPRGGYEPVQYKRNLPAKGFRPGILLLGVGAVMGFGWYKLIGGIREANELAREKMWARINLIPLLQAEEDRDQVRRYWADQKREKELLGENTKVYNNESRFVRPTFAVSPAPSK
;
A
#
# COMPACT_ATOMS: atom_id res chain seq x y z
N THR A 1 1.19 4.88 -85.06
CA THR A 1 1.68 5.10 -86.43
C THR A 1 2.48 6.39 -86.46
N ASN A 2 3.72 6.30 -86.92
CA ASN A 2 4.62 7.37 -87.39
C ASN A 2 5.19 8.40 -86.38
N HIS A 3 6.43 8.13 -85.95
CA HIS A 3 7.52 9.11 -86.09
C HIS A 3 7.70 9.48 -87.57
N PRO A 4 8.18 10.68 -87.92
CA PRO A 4 9.61 10.80 -88.22
C PRO A 4 10.19 12.21 -88.01
N GLY A 5 11.53 12.33 -87.95
CA GLY A 5 12.18 13.63 -88.10
C GLY A 5 13.63 13.77 -87.66
N ARG A 6 14.49 12.77 -87.93
CA ARG A 6 15.95 12.91 -87.82
C ARG A 6 16.49 13.33 -89.20
N LEU A 7 17.10 14.52 -89.31
CA LEU A 7 17.94 14.96 -90.43
C LEU A 7 19.24 15.49 -89.81
N PHE A 8 20.33 14.72 -89.86
CA PHE A 8 21.33 14.63 -90.92
C PHE A 8 22.23 15.89 -91.07
N ILE A 9 23.51 15.59 -90.86
CA ILE A 9 24.75 16.38 -90.82
C ILE A 9 25.09 16.95 -92.22
N PRO A 10 26.04 17.90 -92.39
CA PRO A 10 27.41 17.45 -92.69
C PRO A 10 28.59 18.35 -92.23
N SER A 11 29.75 17.69 -92.06
CA SER A 11 31.13 18.08 -92.48
C SER A 11 31.75 19.39 -91.92
N GLU A 12 32.93 19.40 -91.28
CA GLU A 12 34.23 19.02 -91.85
C GLU A 12 35.36 18.89 -90.79
N PRO A 13 36.54 18.35 -91.17
CA PRO A 13 37.48 17.67 -90.27
C PRO A 13 38.74 18.49 -89.94
N GLY A 14 39.51 17.99 -88.96
CA GLY A 14 40.97 18.18 -88.94
C GLY A 14 41.55 19.14 -87.89
N ARG A 15 42.25 18.54 -86.91
CA ARG A 15 43.60 18.90 -86.41
C ARG A 15 44.12 20.29 -86.82
N CYS A 16 44.68 21.13 -85.93
CA CYS A 16 45.98 20.96 -85.26
C CYS A 16 46.37 22.30 -84.53
N PRO A 17 47.55 22.49 -83.89
CA PRO A 17 47.66 22.76 -82.45
C PRO A 17 48.32 24.10 -82.05
N ALA A 18 48.35 24.36 -80.74
CA ALA A 18 49.35 25.10 -79.95
C ALA A 18 49.89 26.44 -80.48
N ARG A 19 49.63 27.54 -79.75
CA ARG A 19 50.68 28.55 -79.49
C ARG A 19 50.34 29.53 -78.37
N PHE A 20 51.17 29.48 -77.34
CA PHE A 20 51.77 30.62 -76.61
C PHE A 20 50.85 31.72 -76.06
N HIS A 21 50.77 31.76 -74.72
CA HIS A 21 51.20 32.89 -73.86
C HIS A 21 51.36 34.25 -74.59
N LEU A 22 50.81 35.36 -74.09
CA LEU A 22 51.08 35.92 -72.77
C LEU A 22 50.33 37.28 -72.66
N LEU A 23 49.96 37.67 -71.43
CA LEU A 23 49.63 39.04 -70.95
C LEU A 23 48.29 39.61 -71.44
N LEU A 24 47.50 40.34 -70.65
CA LEU A 24 47.79 41.34 -69.62
C LEU A 24 46.43 41.67 -68.95
N LEU A 25 46.44 42.12 -67.68
CA LEU A 25 45.28 42.65 -66.92
C LEU A 25 44.36 41.51 -66.44
N ASP A 26 44.20 41.25 -65.15
CA ASP A 26 43.54 42.16 -64.23
C ASP A 26 44.04 41.97 -62.79
N ARG A 27 44.57 43.06 -62.21
CA ARG A 27 44.89 43.18 -60.79
C ARG A 27 43.96 44.21 -60.17
N PHE A 28 42.73 43.81 -59.84
CA PHE A 28 41.86 44.58 -58.96
C PHE A 28 41.83 43.91 -57.57
N PRO A 29 42.32 44.56 -56.50
CA PRO A 29 42.07 44.09 -55.14
C PRO A 29 40.70 44.62 -54.68
N THR A 30 39.74 43.72 -54.48
CA THR A 30 38.46 44.02 -53.83
C THR A 30 38.64 44.03 -52.31
N TYR A 31 38.04 45.04 -51.64
CA TYR A 31 38.02 45.15 -50.18
C TYR A 31 37.22 44.01 -49.54
N ALA A 32 37.77 43.43 -48.47
CA ALA A 32 37.28 42.24 -47.79
C ALA A 32 36.02 42.48 -46.93
N SER A 33 35.12 41.51 -46.90
CA SER A 33 34.08 41.39 -45.85
C SER A 33 34.55 40.39 -44.80
N PRO A 34 34.61 40.72 -43.48
CA PRO A 34 34.83 39.72 -42.47
C PRO A 34 33.59 38.82 -42.39
N THR A 35 33.69 37.60 -42.92
CA THR A 35 32.69 36.57 -42.71
C THR A 35 32.71 36.20 -41.23
N MET A 36 31.65 36.50 -40.50
CA MET A 36 31.48 35.97 -39.14
C MET A 36 31.67 34.46 -39.21
N ALA A 37 32.56 33.92 -38.37
CA ALA A 37 32.79 32.49 -38.30
C ALA A 37 31.48 31.83 -37.84
N GLN A 38 30.73 31.29 -38.79
CA GLN A 38 29.50 30.57 -38.53
C GLN A 38 29.88 29.27 -37.80
N ASP A 39 29.29 29.05 -36.62
CA ASP A 39 29.49 27.82 -35.87
C ASP A 39 28.85 26.67 -36.65
N MET A 40 29.71 25.91 -37.32
CA MET A 40 29.32 24.77 -38.15
C MET A 40 29.51 23.48 -37.35
N PRO A 41 28.62 22.49 -37.53
CA PRO A 41 28.81 21.20 -36.89
C PRO A 41 30.17 20.62 -37.29
N PRO A 42 30.82 19.85 -36.40
CA PRO A 42 32.12 19.25 -36.70
C PRO A 42 32.02 18.42 -37.98
N ARG A 43 33.08 18.41 -38.80
CA ARG A 43 33.09 17.69 -40.11
C ARG A 43 32.73 16.20 -40.00
N GLY A 44 32.84 15.60 -38.80
CA GLY A 44 32.48 14.21 -38.50
C GLY A 44 31.13 14.01 -37.80
N GLY A 45 30.33 15.06 -37.58
CA GLY A 45 29.06 14.98 -36.86
C GLY A 45 29.21 14.78 -35.33
N TYR A 46 28.08 14.78 -34.62
CA TYR A 46 28.04 14.49 -33.18
C TYR A 46 27.84 12.99 -32.92
N GLU A 47 28.35 12.51 -31.79
CA GLU A 47 28.08 11.14 -31.33
C GLU A 47 26.56 10.93 -31.16
N PRO A 48 26.01 9.76 -31.53
CA PRO A 48 24.59 9.50 -31.38
C PRO A 48 24.17 9.55 -29.91
N VAL A 49 23.42 10.59 -29.56
CA VAL A 49 22.81 10.76 -28.23
C VAL A 49 21.72 9.71 -28.05
N GLN A 50 21.76 8.98 -26.93
CA GLN A 50 20.69 8.05 -26.59
C GLN A 50 19.41 8.81 -26.20
N TYR A 51 18.48 8.90 -27.15
CA TYR A 51 17.16 9.52 -26.95
C TYR A 51 16.11 8.52 -26.42
N LYS A 52 16.43 7.22 -26.42
CA LYS A 52 15.52 6.15 -25.97
C LYS A 52 15.62 5.94 -24.46
N ARG A 53 14.49 5.64 -23.83
CA ARG A 53 14.42 5.31 -22.40
C ARG A 53 15.09 3.95 -22.12
N ASN A 54 16.30 3.98 -21.57
CA ASN A 54 17.05 2.78 -21.17
C ASN A 54 16.74 2.37 -19.72
N LEU A 55 15.51 1.91 -19.44
CA LEU A 55 15.13 1.39 -18.13
C LEU A 55 15.03 -0.14 -18.17
N PRO A 56 15.98 -0.88 -17.57
CA PRO A 56 15.89 -2.33 -17.50
C PRO A 56 14.77 -2.73 -16.54
N ALA A 57 13.87 -3.62 -16.99
CA ALA A 57 12.85 -4.22 -16.13
C ALA A 57 13.52 -5.20 -15.15
N LYS A 58 13.84 -4.72 -13.95
CA LYS A 58 14.51 -5.48 -12.90
C LYS A 58 13.48 -5.99 -11.90
N GLY A 59 13.46 -7.31 -11.65
CA GLY A 59 12.57 -7.93 -10.67
C GLY A 59 12.32 -9.42 -10.93
N PHE A 60 11.70 -10.09 -9.97
CA PHE A 60 11.22 -11.46 -10.14
C PHE A 60 9.90 -11.48 -10.92
N ARG A 61 9.64 -12.59 -11.63
CA ARG A 61 8.35 -12.79 -12.32
C ARG A 61 7.21 -12.77 -11.29
N PRO A 62 6.03 -12.20 -11.60
CA PRO A 62 4.94 -12.06 -10.64
C PRO A 62 4.47 -13.39 -10.05
N GLY A 63 4.51 -14.48 -10.83
CA GLY A 63 4.19 -15.82 -10.33
C GLY A 63 5.14 -16.33 -9.24
N ILE A 64 6.43 -15.96 -9.30
CA ILE A 64 7.42 -16.35 -8.28
C ILE A 64 7.15 -15.61 -6.98
N LEU A 65 6.77 -14.33 -7.06
CA LEU A 65 6.39 -13.53 -5.91
C LEU A 65 5.14 -14.08 -5.23
N LEU A 66 4.12 -14.46 -6.01
CA LEU A 66 2.90 -15.08 -5.47
C LEU A 66 3.19 -16.41 -4.77
N LEU A 67 4.07 -17.24 -5.33
CA LEU A 67 4.51 -18.47 -4.67
C LEU A 67 5.28 -18.19 -3.38
N GLY A 68 6.19 -17.20 -3.38
CA GLY A 68 6.95 -16.80 -2.19
C GLY A 68 6.03 -16.33 -1.07
N VAL A 69 5.08 -15.45 -1.37
CA VAL A 69 4.08 -14.98 -0.40
C VAL A 69 3.18 -16.13 0.08
N GLY A 70 2.72 -16.99 -0.83
CA GLY A 70 1.92 -18.16 -0.48
C GLY A 70 2.62 -19.11 0.48
N ALA A 71 3.92 -19.36 0.27
CA ALA A 71 4.74 -20.20 1.14
C ALA A 71 4.92 -19.57 2.53
N VAL A 72 5.21 -18.27 2.60
CA VAL A 72 5.34 -17.54 3.88
C VAL A 72 4.04 -17.58 4.66
N MET A 73 2.91 -17.33 4.00
CA MET A 73 1.60 -17.37 4.64
C MET A 73 1.25 -18.79 5.11
N GLY A 74 1.49 -19.81 4.28
CA GLY A 74 1.26 -21.21 4.65
C GLY A 74 2.08 -21.63 5.87
N PHE A 75 3.35 -21.22 5.94
CA PHE A 75 4.18 -21.46 7.12
C PHE A 75 3.69 -20.69 8.36
N GLY A 76 3.25 -19.44 8.18
CA GLY A 76 2.64 -18.65 9.25
C GLY A 76 1.41 -19.33 9.85
N TRP A 77 0.51 -19.83 9.00
CA TRP A 77 -0.67 -20.59 9.41
C TRP A 77 -0.30 -21.88 10.17
N TYR A 78 0.70 -22.62 9.70
CA TYR A 78 1.18 -23.82 10.39
C TYR A 78 1.65 -23.52 11.83
N LYS A 79 2.41 -22.44 12.04
CA LYS A 79 2.86 -22.03 13.38
C LYS A 79 1.73 -21.50 14.26
N LEU A 80 0.82 -20.71 13.68
CA LEU A 80 -0.33 -20.15 14.39
C LEU A 80 -1.25 -21.24 14.94
N ILE A 81 -1.52 -22.30 14.16
CA ILE A 81 -2.36 -23.42 14.60
C ILE A 81 -1.77 -24.10 15.84
N GLY A 82 -0.43 -24.24 15.92
CA GLY A 82 0.24 -24.74 17.11
C GLY A 82 -0.04 -23.87 18.35
N GLY A 83 0.10 -22.54 18.22
CA GLY A 83 -0.15 -21.59 19.30
C GLY A 83 -1.61 -21.54 19.75
N ILE A 84 -2.58 -21.67 18.83
CA ILE A 84 -4.01 -21.72 19.19
C ILE A 84 -4.31 -22.93 20.06
N ARG A 85 -3.70 -24.09 19.78
CA ARG A 85 -3.90 -25.29 20.58
C ARG A 85 -3.40 -25.09 22.01
N GLU A 86 -2.21 -24.53 22.17
CA GLU A 86 -1.65 -24.18 23.48
C GLU A 86 -2.53 -23.17 24.23
N ALA A 87 -2.99 -22.11 23.56
CA ALA A 87 -3.90 -21.13 24.16
C ALA A 87 -5.23 -21.75 24.62
N ASN A 88 -5.75 -22.74 23.89
CA ASN A 88 -6.96 -23.47 24.27
C ASN A 88 -6.74 -24.34 25.52
N GLU A 89 -5.56 -24.97 25.65
CA GLU A 89 -5.21 -25.71 26.87
C GLU A 89 -5.11 -24.77 28.07
N LEU A 90 -4.42 -23.64 27.94
CA LEU A 90 -4.34 -22.61 28.98
C LEU A 90 -5.72 -22.03 29.35
N ALA A 91 -6.59 -21.82 28.36
CA ALA A 91 -7.96 -21.37 28.60
C ALA A 91 -8.78 -22.42 29.34
N ARG A 92 -8.56 -23.71 29.04
CA ARG A 92 -9.17 -24.83 29.75
C ARG A 92 -8.72 -24.85 31.21
N GLU A 93 -7.42 -24.76 31.47
CA GLU A 93 -6.86 -24.69 32.83
C GLU A 93 -7.46 -23.52 33.62
N LYS A 94 -7.52 -22.32 33.00
CA LYS A 94 -8.16 -21.14 33.59
C LYS A 94 -9.64 -21.37 33.91
N MET A 95 -10.37 -22.06 33.03
CA MET A 95 -11.78 -22.38 33.25
C MET A 95 -11.95 -23.36 34.42
N TRP A 96 -11.12 -24.40 34.48
CA TRP A 96 -11.12 -25.34 35.60
C TRP A 96 -10.78 -24.66 36.94
N ALA A 97 -9.79 -23.77 36.95
CA ALA A 97 -9.47 -22.97 38.13
C ALA A 97 -10.70 -22.16 38.60
N ARG A 98 -11.46 -21.57 37.67
CA ARG A 98 -12.69 -20.86 38.02
C ARG A 98 -13.77 -21.79 38.56
N ILE A 99 -14.05 -22.92 37.91
CA ILE A 99 -15.08 -23.89 38.37
C ILE A 99 -14.83 -24.32 39.81
N ASN A 100 -13.57 -24.53 40.18
CA ASN A 100 -13.21 -24.92 41.54
C ASN A 100 -13.33 -23.78 42.57
N LEU A 101 -13.22 -22.52 42.14
CA LEU A 101 -13.35 -21.34 43.02
C LEU A 101 -14.78 -20.79 43.10
N ILE A 102 -15.60 -20.98 42.07
CA ILE A 102 -17.01 -20.55 42.02
C ILE A 102 -17.80 -20.92 43.27
N PRO A 103 -17.79 -22.16 43.80
CA PRO A 103 -18.60 -22.48 44.98
C PRO A 103 -18.19 -21.68 46.22
N LEU A 104 -16.91 -21.36 46.39
CA LEU A 104 -16.44 -20.54 47.50
C LEU A 104 -16.91 -19.08 47.37
N LEU A 105 -16.70 -18.47 46.19
CA LEU A 105 -17.12 -17.09 45.93
C LEU A 105 -18.64 -16.93 46.00
N GLN A 106 -19.38 -17.91 45.48
CA GLN A 106 -20.83 -17.93 45.56
C GLN A 106 -21.31 -18.03 47.00
N ALA A 107 -20.65 -18.82 47.85
CA ALA A 107 -20.99 -18.93 49.27
C ALA A 107 -20.70 -17.64 50.05
N GLU A 108 -19.64 -16.91 49.71
CA GLU A 108 -19.34 -15.58 50.27
C GLU A 108 -20.43 -14.57 49.88
N GLU A 109 -20.79 -14.53 48.60
CA GLU A 109 -21.83 -13.66 48.08
C GLU A 109 -23.20 -13.98 48.71
N ASP A 110 -23.59 -15.25 48.77
CA ASP A 110 -24.88 -15.65 49.34
C ASP A 110 -24.98 -15.31 50.85
N ARG A 111 -23.86 -15.34 51.61
CA ARG A 111 -23.82 -14.87 53.00
C ARG A 111 -24.01 -13.36 53.12
N ASP A 112 -23.37 -12.57 52.26
CA ASP A 112 -23.50 -11.11 52.28
C ASP A 112 -24.91 -10.67 51.86
N GLN A 113 -25.48 -11.34 50.86
CA GLN A 113 -26.85 -11.09 50.40
C GLN A 113 -27.87 -11.30 51.52
N VAL A 114 -27.77 -12.41 52.26
CA VAL A 114 -28.64 -12.69 53.41
C VAL A 114 -28.46 -11.64 54.52
N ARG A 115 -27.22 -11.22 54.79
CA ARG A 115 -26.90 -10.17 55.78
C ARG A 115 -27.57 -8.83 55.42
N ARG A 116 -27.46 -8.40 54.16
CA ARG A 116 -28.08 -7.16 53.67
C ARG A 116 -29.59 -7.26 53.71
N TYR A 117 -30.14 -8.39 53.27
CA TYR A 117 -31.58 -8.62 53.29
C TYR A 117 -32.16 -8.47 54.69
N TRP A 118 -31.62 -9.15 55.70
CA TRP A 118 -32.15 -9.01 57.07
C TRP A 118 -31.93 -7.63 57.69
N ALA A 119 -30.84 -6.93 57.32
CA ALA A 119 -30.64 -5.54 57.74
C ALA A 119 -31.72 -4.63 57.14
N ASP A 120 -32.07 -4.83 55.87
CA ASP A 120 -33.10 -4.05 55.17
C ASP A 120 -34.49 -4.34 55.75
N GLN A 121 -34.80 -5.62 56.00
CA GLN A 121 -36.06 -6.03 56.63
C GLN A 121 -36.24 -5.43 58.02
N LYS A 122 -35.15 -5.37 58.80
CA LYS A 122 -35.15 -4.74 60.13
C LYS A 122 -35.39 -3.24 60.04
N ARG A 123 -34.71 -2.54 59.12
CA ARG A 123 -34.91 -1.10 58.88
C ARG A 123 -36.32 -0.78 58.41
N GLU A 124 -36.88 -1.58 57.50
CA GLU A 124 -38.25 -1.41 57.03
C GLU A 124 -39.25 -1.58 58.19
N LYS A 125 -39.06 -2.61 59.02
CA LYS A 125 -39.92 -2.85 60.19
C LYS A 125 -39.84 -1.71 61.21
N GLU A 126 -38.68 -1.12 61.42
CA GLU A 126 -38.50 0.04 62.30
C GLU A 126 -39.19 1.31 61.76
N LEU A 127 -39.19 1.51 60.44
CA LEU A 127 -39.75 2.71 59.80
C LEU A 127 -41.26 2.59 59.53
N LEU A 128 -41.72 1.43 59.06
CA LEU A 128 -43.09 1.20 58.58
C LEU A 128 -43.92 0.31 59.52
N GLY A 129 -43.31 -0.25 60.56
CA GLY A 129 -43.96 -1.13 61.55
C GLY A 129 -44.11 -2.58 61.10
N GLU A 130 -44.39 -2.81 59.82
CA GLU A 130 -44.49 -4.14 59.20
C GLU A 130 -43.58 -4.26 57.98
N ASN A 131 -43.45 -5.49 57.48
CA ASN A 131 -42.61 -5.81 56.36
C ASN A 131 -43.47 -6.19 55.15
N THR A 132 -43.42 -5.37 54.09
CA THR A 132 -44.41 -5.44 53.01
C THR A 132 -43.99 -6.48 51.97
N LYS A 133 -44.78 -7.55 51.83
CA LYS A 133 -44.51 -8.61 50.85
C LYS A 133 -45.11 -8.25 49.50
N VAL A 134 -44.27 -8.16 48.45
CA VAL A 134 -44.73 -7.89 47.07
C VAL A 134 -45.30 -9.14 46.39
N TYR A 135 -44.69 -10.30 46.64
CA TYR A 135 -45.05 -11.56 45.99
C TYR A 135 -45.67 -12.55 46.98
N ASN A 136 -46.70 -13.30 46.58
CA ASN A 136 -47.41 -14.21 47.48
C ASN A 136 -46.71 -15.57 47.70
N ASN A 137 -45.62 -15.86 47.01
CA ASN A 137 -44.85 -17.11 47.19
C ASN A 137 -44.04 -17.09 48.50
N GLU A 138 -44.11 -18.16 49.30
CA GLU A 138 -43.38 -18.29 50.59
C GLU A 138 -42.15 -19.19 50.51
N SER A 139 -42.11 -20.10 49.54
CA SER A 139 -41.07 -21.13 49.43
C SER A 139 -39.77 -20.65 48.75
N ARG A 140 -39.78 -19.48 48.10
CA ARG A 140 -38.63 -18.97 47.34
C ARG A 140 -38.20 -17.60 47.82
N PHE A 141 -36.92 -17.48 48.13
CA PHE A 141 -36.26 -16.20 48.36
C PHE A 141 -36.15 -15.40 47.05
N VAL A 142 -36.55 -14.13 47.10
CA VAL A 142 -36.41 -13.19 45.98
C VAL A 142 -35.44 -12.09 46.39
N ARG A 143 -34.41 -11.88 45.58
CA ARG A 143 -33.42 -10.82 45.81
C ARG A 143 -34.09 -9.46 45.58
N PRO A 144 -33.90 -8.46 46.47
CA PRO A 144 -34.45 -7.12 46.25
C PRO A 144 -33.78 -6.49 45.01
N THR A 145 -34.59 -6.06 44.05
CA THR A 145 -34.10 -5.43 42.80
C THR A 145 -33.52 -4.04 43.04
N PHE A 146 -34.08 -3.32 44.01
CA PHE A 146 -33.68 -1.95 44.34
C PHE A 146 -33.05 -1.95 45.73
N ALA A 147 -31.76 -1.63 45.80
CA ALA A 147 -31.10 -1.28 47.05
C ALA A 147 -31.04 0.25 47.13
N VAL A 148 -31.44 0.81 48.28
CA VAL A 148 -31.22 2.23 48.57
C VAL A 148 -29.72 2.46 48.68
N SER A 149 -29.11 2.93 47.60
CA SER A 149 -27.72 3.39 47.60
C SER A 149 -27.70 4.86 48.02
N PRO A 150 -26.68 5.29 48.77
CA PRO A 150 -26.53 6.71 49.09
C PRO A 150 -26.41 7.52 47.79
N ALA A 151 -26.93 8.74 47.81
CA ALA A 151 -26.80 9.63 46.66
C ALA A 151 -25.31 9.78 46.29
N PRO A 152 -24.95 9.75 44.99
CA PRO A 152 -23.57 9.93 44.58
C PRO A 152 -23.06 11.28 45.11
N SER A 153 -21.89 11.27 45.74
CA SER A 153 -21.25 12.52 46.17
C SER A 153 -20.97 13.37 44.93
N LYS A 154 -21.33 14.66 45.00
CA LYS A 154 -21.04 15.64 43.94
C LYS A 154 -19.55 15.75 43.64
#